data_AF-A0A1M3NDL7-F1
#
_entry.id   AF-A0A1M3NDL7-F1
#
_cell.length_a   1.000
_cell.length_b   1.000
_cell.length_c   1.000
_cell.angle_alpha   90.00
_cell.angle_beta   90.00
_cell.angle_gamma   90.00
#
_symmetry.space_group_name_H-M   'P 1'
#
loop_
_entity.id
_entity.type
_entity.pdbx_description
1 polymer ?
#
loop_
_entity_poly.entity_id
_entity_poly.type
_entity_poly.pdbx_seq_one_letter_code
_entity_poly.pdbx_strand_id
1 'polypeptide(L)'
;MLVSGIGDAASATSPARQTRVVDRAPPRELHHPGKTLAPPKVAWAVALPPIEVKNRNTNARASIRLYGDDGEIDREALREFMRVAASSADMPDVASGEVAEPLDPRLVQLAFRAAYHFKNAAMVLVSATRKGAHGKHGTGDALDFQLTGVRASKLASYARRYPRAGVGIYTHPKTQFIHLDVRDRSFHWLDGSPPGARWRERRLADPAQPKRDAAYASVLDLPESAAD
;
A
#
# COMPACT_ATOMS: atom_id res chain seq x y z
N MET A 1 35.13 -35.10 -26.04
CA MET A 1 35.64 -35.28 -24.67
C MET A 1 36.22 -33.92 -24.25
N LEU A 2 35.51 -33.12 -23.44
CA LEU A 2 35.69 -32.99 -21.96
C LEU A 2 37.14 -32.55 -21.65
N VAL A 3 37.48 -31.41 -21.02
CA VAL A 3 36.99 -30.77 -19.77
C VAL A 3 37.50 -29.31 -19.73
N SER A 4 36.60 -28.33 -19.66
CA SER A 4 36.30 -27.39 -18.55
C SER A 4 37.24 -26.20 -18.34
N GLY A 5 36.68 -25.03 -18.69
CA GLY A 5 37.12 -23.72 -18.23
C GLY A 5 36.61 -23.41 -16.82
N ILE A 6 37.41 -22.59 -16.16
CA ILE A 6 37.32 -22.09 -14.80
C ILE A 6 36.38 -20.88 -14.82
N GLY A 7 35.43 -20.83 -13.90
CA GLY A 7 34.50 -19.70 -13.75
C GLY A 7 33.90 -19.70 -12.36
N ASP A 8 34.54 -18.95 -11.47
CA ASP A 8 34.13 -18.73 -10.08
C ASP A 8 32.67 -18.30 -9.97
N ALA A 9 31.89 -19.12 -9.27
CA ALA A 9 30.56 -18.76 -8.80
C ALA A 9 30.72 -17.87 -7.57
N ALA A 10 30.64 -16.56 -7.75
CA ALA A 10 30.46 -15.62 -6.65
C ALA A 10 29.08 -15.83 -6.03
N SER A 11 29.08 -16.51 -4.90
CA SER A 11 27.92 -16.74 -4.04
C SER A 11 27.45 -15.42 -3.44
N ALA A 12 26.35 -14.86 -3.97
CA ALA A 12 25.71 -13.67 -3.41
C ALA A 12 24.83 -14.08 -2.23
N THR A 13 25.37 -13.98 -1.02
CA THR A 13 24.63 -14.05 0.25
C THR A 13 23.54 -12.99 0.31
N SER A 14 22.28 -13.43 0.46
CA SER A 14 21.14 -12.55 0.79
C SER A 14 21.38 -11.82 2.11
N PRO A 15 21.15 -10.50 2.20
CA PRO A 15 21.29 -9.80 3.46
C PRO A 15 20.18 -10.18 4.44
N ALA A 16 20.59 -10.40 5.70
CA ALA A 16 19.72 -10.69 6.82
C ALA A 16 18.74 -9.53 7.11
N ARG A 17 17.57 -9.92 7.63
CA ARG A 17 16.47 -9.06 8.07
C ARG A 17 16.97 -8.04 9.11
N GLN A 18 17.05 -6.77 8.74
CA GLN A 18 17.20 -5.69 9.73
C GLN A 18 15.85 -5.47 10.42
N THR A 19 15.81 -5.80 11.71
CA THR A 19 14.74 -5.33 12.61
C THR A 19 14.84 -3.81 12.69
N ARG A 20 13.75 -3.10 12.35
CA ARG A 20 13.63 -1.66 12.61
C ARG A 20 13.56 -1.48 14.13
N VAL A 21 14.70 -1.21 14.75
CA VAL A 21 14.79 -0.73 16.14
C VAL A 21 14.56 0.77 16.08
N VAL A 22 13.49 1.22 16.73
CA VAL A 22 13.21 2.65 16.91
C VAL A 22 14.14 3.14 18.03
N ASP A 23 14.90 4.20 17.77
CA ASP A 23 15.78 4.79 18.79
C ASP A 23 14.98 5.13 20.06
N ARG A 24 15.54 4.75 21.21
CA ARG A 24 14.98 5.11 22.52
C ARG A 24 15.03 6.62 22.67
N ALA A 25 13.87 7.26 22.69
CA ALA A 25 13.74 8.67 23.01
C ALA A 25 14.34 8.97 24.42
N PRO A 26 14.96 10.14 24.61
CA PRO A 26 15.50 10.54 25.92
C PRO A 26 14.38 10.69 26.96
N PRO A 27 14.70 10.61 28.27
CA PRO A 27 13.70 10.69 29.33
C PRO A 27 12.93 12.03 29.24
N ARG A 28 11.60 11.95 29.09
CA ARG A 28 10.73 13.12 29.12
C ARG A 28 10.77 13.74 30.52
N GLU A 29 11.12 15.03 30.59
CA GLU A 29 10.80 15.87 31.74
C GLU A 29 9.29 15.79 32.03
N LEU A 30 8.96 15.60 33.31
CA LEU A 30 7.58 15.50 33.79
C LEU A 30 6.90 16.87 33.65
N HIS A 31 6.21 17.08 32.53
CA HIS A 31 5.39 18.25 32.30
C HIS A 31 4.03 18.09 33.00
N HIS A 32 3.62 19.13 33.72
CA HIS A 32 2.38 19.20 34.49
C HIS A 32 1.15 19.04 33.59
N PRO A 33 0.01 18.49 34.07
CA PRO A 33 -1.17 18.25 33.26
C PRO A 33 -1.92 19.57 32.98
N GLY A 34 -1.46 20.31 31.99
CA GLY A 34 -2.29 21.28 31.29
C GLY A 34 -3.35 20.54 30.48
N LYS A 35 -4.60 21.01 30.52
CA LYS A 35 -5.71 20.50 29.70
C LYS A 35 -5.25 20.30 28.25
N THR A 36 -5.16 19.06 27.79
CA THR A 36 -4.94 18.74 26.38
C THR A 36 -6.15 19.22 25.60
N LEU A 37 -6.04 20.35 24.90
CA LEU A 37 -7.04 20.75 23.91
C LEU A 37 -7.07 19.69 22.82
N ALA A 38 -8.28 19.28 22.42
CA ALA A 38 -8.45 18.42 21.26
C ALA A 38 -7.78 19.06 20.03
N PRO A 39 -7.13 18.27 19.16
CA PRO A 39 -6.49 18.80 17.96
C PRO A 39 -7.51 19.53 17.09
N PRO A 40 -7.08 20.58 16.37
CA PRO A 40 -7.97 21.36 15.51
C PRO A 40 -8.53 20.47 14.41
N LYS A 41 -9.85 20.51 14.21
CA LYS A 41 -10.50 19.77 13.14
C LYS A 41 -10.24 20.45 11.79
N VAL A 42 -10.03 19.65 10.74
CA VAL A 42 -9.88 20.12 9.36
C VAL A 42 -11.09 19.73 8.51
N ALA A 43 -11.64 20.70 7.79
CA ALA A 43 -12.93 20.56 7.11
C ALA A 43 -12.95 19.40 6.11
N TRP A 44 -11.88 19.22 5.34
CA TRP A 44 -11.78 18.15 4.35
C TRP A 44 -11.87 16.78 5.00
N ALA A 45 -11.18 16.55 6.13
CA ALA A 45 -11.12 15.24 6.78
C ALA A 45 -12.43 14.91 7.49
N VAL A 46 -13.08 15.92 8.09
CA VAL A 46 -14.43 15.79 8.67
C VAL A 46 -15.45 15.38 7.61
N ALA A 47 -15.30 15.86 6.37
CA ALA A 47 -16.21 15.54 5.27
C ALA A 47 -15.99 14.15 4.66
N LEU A 48 -14.89 13.46 4.95
CA LEU A 48 -14.61 12.15 4.36
C LEU A 48 -15.49 11.06 5.00
N PRO A 49 -16.30 10.35 4.20
CA PRO A 49 -17.03 9.19 4.70
C PRO A 49 -16.07 7.99 4.90
N PRO A 50 -16.52 6.96 5.65
CA PRO A 50 -15.84 5.68 5.64
C PRO A 50 -15.93 5.03 4.24
N ILE A 51 -14.91 4.23 3.91
CA ILE A 51 -14.86 3.37 2.72
C ILE A 51 -15.16 1.95 3.15
N GLU A 52 -16.10 1.30 2.47
CA GLU A 52 -16.32 -0.14 2.61
C GLU A 52 -15.14 -0.90 2.04
N VAL A 53 -14.50 -1.74 2.85
CA VAL A 53 -13.36 -2.57 2.48
C VAL A 53 -13.74 -4.04 2.65
N LYS A 54 -13.51 -4.86 1.63
CA LYS A 54 -13.74 -6.31 1.67
C LYS A 54 -12.52 -7.06 1.16
N ASN A 55 -12.10 -8.10 1.86
CA ASN A 55 -11.14 -9.07 1.35
C ASN A 55 -11.85 -10.17 0.57
N ARG A 56 -11.48 -10.35 -0.70
CA ARG A 56 -12.09 -11.35 -1.59
C ARG A 56 -11.88 -12.78 -1.12
N ASN A 57 -10.74 -13.08 -0.49
CA ASN A 57 -10.33 -14.44 -0.17
C ASN A 57 -10.83 -14.89 1.20
N THR A 58 -10.83 -13.99 2.19
CA THR A 58 -11.25 -14.29 3.56
C THR A 58 -12.70 -13.91 3.84
N ASN A 59 -13.33 -13.11 2.97
CA ASN A 59 -14.63 -12.45 3.18
C ASN A 59 -14.68 -11.47 4.36
N ALA A 60 -13.55 -11.20 5.02
CA ALA A 60 -13.43 -10.14 6.02
C ALA A 60 -13.86 -8.80 5.41
N ARG A 61 -14.52 -7.97 6.20
CA ARG A 61 -15.00 -6.65 5.76
C ARG A 61 -15.04 -5.67 6.93
N ALA A 62 -14.86 -4.40 6.62
CA ALA A 62 -15.05 -3.30 7.56
C ALA A 62 -15.43 -2.02 6.81
N SER A 63 -16.11 -1.12 7.50
CA SER A 63 -16.33 0.26 7.08
C SER A 63 -15.27 1.14 7.75
N ILE A 64 -14.33 1.68 6.98
CA ILE A 64 -13.12 2.28 7.53
C ILE A 64 -13.02 3.74 7.10
N ARG A 65 -12.92 4.65 8.07
CA ARG A 65 -12.55 6.04 7.82
C ARG A 65 -11.08 6.22 8.20
N LEU A 66 -10.19 6.33 7.21
CA LEU A 66 -8.74 6.30 7.44
C LEU A 66 -8.22 7.53 8.21
N TYR A 67 -8.83 8.69 7.99
CA TYR A 67 -8.37 9.96 8.56
C TYR A 67 -9.24 10.40 9.74
N GLY A 68 -8.60 10.84 10.81
CA GLY A 68 -9.24 11.51 11.94
C GLY A 68 -9.83 12.86 11.55
N ASP A 69 -10.56 13.50 12.47
CA ASP A 69 -11.10 14.85 12.23
C ASP A 69 -9.98 15.91 12.07
N ASP A 70 -8.78 15.62 12.57
CA ASP A 70 -7.58 16.47 12.48
C ASP A 70 -6.81 16.30 11.15
N GLY A 71 -7.22 15.36 10.30
CA GLY A 71 -6.59 15.08 9.01
C GLY A 71 -5.38 14.13 9.09
N GLU A 72 -5.02 13.70 10.29
CA GLU A 72 -3.99 12.67 10.49
C GLU A 72 -4.57 11.28 10.24
N ILE A 73 -3.70 10.31 9.95
CA ILE A 73 -4.11 8.91 9.84
C ILE A 73 -4.55 8.41 11.21
N ASP A 74 -5.79 7.95 11.31
CA ASP A 74 -6.26 7.23 12.47
C ASP A 74 -5.56 5.86 12.51
N ARG A 75 -4.70 5.67 13.52
CA ARG A 75 -3.91 4.45 13.69
C ARG A 75 -4.76 3.23 14.00
N GLU A 76 -5.95 3.40 14.59
CA GLU A 76 -6.88 2.30 14.80
C GLU A 76 -7.56 1.91 13.49
N ALA A 77 -8.00 2.88 12.70
CA ALA A 77 -8.55 2.64 11.37
C ALA A 77 -7.53 1.97 10.43
N LEU A 78 -6.25 2.39 10.49
CA LEU A 78 -5.16 1.76 9.76
C LEU A 78 -4.96 0.30 10.18
N ARG A 79 -4.96 0.01 11.49
CA ARG A 79 -4.86 -1.36 12.01
C ARG A 79 -6.06 -2.20 11.59
N GLU A 80 -7.26 -1.64 11.59
CA GLU A 80 -8.46 -2.34 11.11
C GLU A 80 -8.35 -2.69 9.63
N PHE A 81 -7.85 -1.77 8.80
CA PHE A 81 -7.57 -2.06 7.39
C PHE A 81 -6.59 -3.23 7.26
N MET A 82 -5.51 -3.23 8.04
CA MET A 82 -4.51 -4.31 8.02
C MET A 82 -5.09 -5.65 8.46
N ARG A 83 -5.98 -5.69 9.45
CA ARG A 83 -6.71 -6.91 9.85
C ARG A 83 -7.59 -7.45 8.73
N VAL A 84 -8.32 -6.57 8.03
CA VAL A 84 -9.14 -6.97 6.87
C VAL A 84 -8.27 -7.45 5.71
N ALA A 85 -7.14 -6.77 5.46
CA ALA A 85 -6.23 -7.08 4.36
C ALA A 85 -5.46 -8.38 4.55
N ALA A 86 -5.12 -8.72 5.78
CA ALA A 86 -4.37 -9.93 6.09
C ALA A 86 -5.16 -11.21 5.73
N SER A 87 -4.42 -12.23 5.28
CA SER A 87 -4.92 -13.60 5.41
C SER A 87 -4.65 -14.08 6.84
N SER A 88 -5.44 -15.03 7.34
CA SER A 88 -5.24 -15.63 8.66
C SER A 88 -3.84 -16.28 8.82
N ALA A 89 -3.17 -16.63 7.73
CA ALA A 89 -1.80 -17.18 7.73
C ALA A 89 -0.70 -16.09 7.70
N ASP A 90 -1.05 -14.86 7.31
CA ASP A 90 -0.12 -13.73 7.16
C ASP A 90 -0.13 -12.79 8.37
N MET A 91 -1.06 -12.97 9.32
CA MET A 91 -1.03 -12.27 10.60
C MET A 91 0.21 -12.70 11.39
N PRO A 92 1.02 -11.77 11.91
CA PRO A 92 2.08 -12.12 12.84
C PRO A 92 1.49 -12.81 14.06
N ASP A 93 2.23 -13.78 14.59
CA ASP A 93 1.91 -14.39 15.87
C ASP A 93 1.87 -13.30 16.95
N VAL A 94 0.68 -12.94 17.42
CA VAL A 94 0.43 -11.85 18.36
C VAL A 94 0.83 -12.20 19.80
N ALA A 95 1.66 -13.23 19.99
CA ALA A 95 2.21 -13.62 21.29
C ALA A 95 2.92 -12.46 22.04
N SER A 96 3.39 -11.43 21.32
CA SER A 96 4.05 -10.25 21.91
C SER A 96 3.12 -9.08 22.25
N GLY A 97 1.84 -9.12 21.87
CA GLY A 97 0.90 -7.99 22.05
C GLY A 97 1.21 -6.75 21.19
N GLU A 98 2.25 -6.78 20.36
CA GLU A 98 2.59 -5.72 19.41
C GLU A 98 1.81 -5.95 18.10
N VAL A 99 0.89 -5.05 17.76
CA VAL A 99 0.20 -5.11 16.47
C VAL A 99 1.20 -4.75 15.40
N ALA A 100 1.72 -5.75 14.67
CA ALA A 100 2.55 -5.44 13.52
C ALA A 100 1.75 -4.60 12.52
N GLU A 101 2.41 -3.66 11.88
CA GLU A 101 1.90 -2.96 10.71
C GLU A 101 2.45 -3.68 9.48
N PRO A 102 1.78 -4.76 8.98
CA PRO A 102 2.33 -5.59 7.92
C PRO A 102 2.34 -4.88 6.55
N LEU A 103 1.69 -3.72 6.44
CA LEU A 103 1.63 -2.90 5.24
C LEU A 103 2.24 -1.52 5.52
N ASP A 104 2.86 -0.94 4.50
CA ASP A 104 3.32 0.46 4.58
C ASP A 104 2.11 1.41 4.71
N PRO A 105 2.08 2.34 5.69
CA PRO A 105 0.95 3.26 5.87
C PRO A 105 0.66 4.13 4.63
N ARG A 106 1.69 4.51 3.87
CA ARG A 106 1.53 5.29 2.64
C ARG A 106 0.80 4.50 1.56
N LEU A 107 1.07 3.20 1.44
CA LEU A 107 0.35 2.33 0.51
C LEU A 107 -1.16 2.36 0.79
N VAL A 108 -1.55 2.28 2.06
CA VAL A 108 -2.96 2.36 2.48
C VAL A 108 -3.55 3.72 2.14
N GLN A 109 -2.84 4.83 2.42
CA GLN A 109 -3.28 6.17 2.03
C GLN A 109 -3.55 6.28 0.53
N LEU A 110 -2.63 5.80 -0.32
CA LEU A 110 -2.79 5.86 -1.77
C LEU A 110 -3.98 5.05 -2.28
N ALA A 111 -4.30 3.93 -1.65
CA ALA A 111 -5.49 3.13 -1.96
C ALA A 111 -6.78 3.86 -1.56
N PHE A 112 -6.82 4.48 -0.37
CA PHE A 112 -7.95 5.28 0.10
C PHE A 112 -8.16 6.53 -0.74
N ARG A 113 -7.08 7.25 -1.08
CA ARG A 113 -7.12 8.37 -2.02
C ARG A 113 -7.82 7.98 -3.33
N ALA A 114 -7.51 6.81 -3.89
CA ALA A 114 -8.19 6.32 -5.08
C ALA A 114 -9.69 6.05 -4.82
N ALA A 115 -10.04 5.44 -3.69
CA ALA A 115 -11.45 5.22 -3.33
C ALA A 115 -12.23 6.55 -3.25
N TYR A 116 -11.67 7.57 -2.59
CA TYR A 116 -12.25 8.90 -2.49
C TYR A 116 -12.41 9.58 -3.85
N HIS A 117 -11.37 9.54 -4.69
CA HIS A 117 -11.45 10.07 -6.06
C HIS A 117 -12.58 9.45 -6.88
N PHE A 118 -12.79 8.14 -6.73
CA PHE A 118 -13.86 7.42 -7.41
C PHE A 118 -15.19 7.44 -6.64
N LYS A 119 -15.51 8.56 -5.98
CA LYS A 119 -16.78 8.80 -5.27
C LYS A 119 -17.02 7.80 -4.13
N ASN A 120 -16.01 7.60 -3.30
CA ASN A 120 -16.05 6.70 -2.14
C ASN A 120 -16.32 5.24 -2.53
N ALA A 121 -15.78 4.81 -3.67
CA ALA A 121 -16.02 3.47 -4.18
C ALA A 121 -15.50 2.40 -3.21
N ALA A 122 -16.34 1.40 -2.91
CA ALA A 122 -15.98 0.28 -2.05
C ALA A 122 -14.77 -0.48 -2.59
N MET A 123 -13.81 -0.77 -1.72
CA MET A 123 -12.54 -1.42 -2.03
C MET A 123 -12.65 -2.94 -1.86
N VAL A 124 -12.24 -3.68 -2.90
CA VAL A 124 -12.14 -5.14 -2.86
C VAL A 124 -10.68 -5.54 -2.93
N LEU A 125 -10.15 -6.07 -1.83
CA LEU A 125 -8.78 -6.54 -1.71
C LEU A 125 -8.64 -7.93 -2.32
N VAL A 126 -7.64 -8.08 -3.18
CA VAL A 126 -7.28 -9.34 -3.84
C VAL A 126 -6.06 -9.97 -3.18
N SER A 127 -5.05 -9.17 -2.86
CA SER A 127 -3.84 -9.62 -2.17
C SER A 127 -3.15 -8.45 -1.44
N ALA A 128 -2.53 -8.74 -0.32
CA ALA A 128 -1.78 -7.77 0.49
C ALA A 128 -0.42 -8.39 0.88
N THR A 129 0.01 -8.27 2.12
CA THR A 129 1.25 -8.90 2.60
C THR A 129 1.18 -10.42 2.49
N ARG A 130 2.25 -11.05 2.02
CA ARG A 130 2.38 -12.51 1.90
C ARG A 130 3.67 -12.98 2.54
N LYS A 131 3.58 -13.72 3.64
CA LYS A 131 4.74 -14.22 4.37
C LYS A 131 5.58 -15.13 3.47
N GLY A 132 6.88 -14.87 3.37
CA GLY A 132 7.82 -15.65 2.55
C GLY A 132 7.72 -15.41 1.04
N ALA A 133 6.84 -14.51 0.57
CA ALA A 133 6.84 -14.10 -0.83
C ALA A 133 8.07 -13.22 -1.14
N HIS A 134 8.60 -13.33 -2.36
CA HIS A 134 9.60 -12.39 -2.86
C HIS A 134 8.93 -11.10 -3.36
N GLY A 135 9.67 -9.98 -3.29
CA GLY A 135 9.22 -8.69 -3.80
C GLY A 135 8.27 -7.94 -2.86
N LYS A 136 7.52 -7.00 -3.43
CA LYS A 136 6.79 -5.95 -2.68
C LYS A 136 5.66 -6.47 -1.78
N HIS A 137 5.02 -7.57 -2.14
CA HIS A 137 4.07 -8.24 -1.23
C HIS A 137 4.75 -8.91 -0.03
N GLY A 138 6.00 -9.35 -0.19
CA GLY A 138 6.77 -9.94 0.91
C GLY A 138 7.21 -8.92 1.95
N THR A 139 7.44 -7.68 1.52
CA THR A 139 7.87 -6.57 2.38
C THR A 139 6.72 -5.74 2.96
N GLY A 140 5.48 -5.96 2.50
CA GLY A 140 4.33 -5.15 2.91
C GLY A 140 4.16 -3.85 2.11
N ASP A 141 4.90 -3.70 1.02
CA ASP A 141 4.90 -2.49 0.20
C ASP A 141 3.87 -2.53 -0.94
N ALA A 142 3.14 -3.64 -1.14
CA ALA A 142 2.19 -3.81 -2.25
C ALA A 142 0.78 -4.27 -1.84
N LEU A 143 -0.20 -3.81 -2.61
CA LEU A 143 -1.60 -4.15 -2.53
C LEU A 143 -2.18 -4.42 -3.92
N ASP A 144 -2.84 -5.56 -4.08
CA ASP A 144 -3.65 -5.87 -5.25
C ASP A 144 -5.12 -5.63 -4.91
N PHE A 145 -5.80 -4.75 -5.63
CA PHE A 145 -7.18 -4.39 -5.32
C PHE A 145 -8.01 -3.91 -6.51
N GLN A 146 -9.32 -3.84 -6.28
CA GLN A 146 -10.34 -3.31 -7.18
C GLN A 146 -11.17 -2.27 -6.44
N LEU A 147 -11.82 -1.38 -7.19
CA LEU A 147 -12.88 -0.52 -6.67
C LEU A 147 -14.20 -0.87 -7.35
N THR A 148 -15.25 -1.05 -6.55
CA THR A 148 -16.58 -1.44 -7.04
C THR A 148 -17.09 -0.42 -8.04
N GLY A 149 -17.52 -0.89 -9.22
CA GLY A 149 -18.01 -0.04 -10.30
C GLY A 149 -16.92 0.70 -11.10
N VAL A 150 -15.63 0.52 -10.77
CA VAL A 150 -14.51 1.16 -11.47
C VAL A 150 -13.74 0.11 -12.28
N ARG A 151 -13.63 0.34 -13.60
CA ARG A 151 -12.80 -0.51 -14.46
C ARG A 151 -11.33 -0.43 -14.01
N ALA A 152 -10.64 -1.57 -13.95
CA ALA A 152 -9.22 -1.63 -13.58
C ALA A 152 -8.33 -0.70 -14.42
N SER A 153 -8.66 -0.52 -15.71
CA SER A 153 -7.96 0.43 -16.59
C SER A 153 -8.11 1.88 -16.15
N LYS A 154 -9.30 2.29 -15.69
CA LYS A 154 -9.55 3.64 -15.18
C LYS A 154 -8.82 3.88 -13.86
N LEU A 155 -8.88 2.90 -12.96
CA LEU A 155 -8.17 2.93 -11.69
C LEU A 155 -6.65 3.00 -11.90
N ALA A 156 -6.08 2.16 -12.77
CA ALA A 156 -4.67 2.20 -13.11
C ALA A 156 -4.26 3.53 -13.76
N SER A 157 -5.07 4.08 -14.68
CA SER A 157 -4.80 5.41 -15.26
C SER A 157 -4.70 6.51 -14.21
N TYR A 158 -5.61 6.48 -13.22
CA TYR A 158 -5.61 7.43 -12.13
C TYR A 158 -4.39 7.24 -11.21
N ALA A 159 -4.13 6.01 -10.75
CA ALA A 159 -3.06 5.69 -9.81
C ALA A 159 -1.65 5.92 -10.39
N ARG A 160 -1.48 5.81 -11.71
CA ARG A 160 -0.19 6.12 -12.40
C ARG A 160 0.26 7.57 -12.27
N ARG A 161 -0.60 8.46 -11.77
CA ARG A 161 -0.27 9.86 -11.47
C ARG A 161 0.36 10.02 -10.10
N TYR A 162 0.42 8.97 -9.29
CA TYR A 162 1.10 9.01 -8.00
C TYR A 162 2.63 9.06 -8.22
N PRO A 163 3.34 9.98 -7.56
CA PRO A 163 4.80 9.94 -7.52
C PRO A 163 5.27 8.76 -6.67
N ARG A 164 6.45 8.21 -6.98
CA ARG A 164 7.10 7.18 -6.14
C ARG A 164 6.18 5.98 -5.86
N ALA A 165 5.49 5.53 -6.90
CA ALA A 165 4.53 4.43 -6.83
C ALA A 165 4.68 3.51 -8.04
N GLY A 166 4.53 2.21 -7.81
CA GLY A 166 4.38 1.24 -8.88
C GLY A 166 2.93 0.94 -9.15
N VAL A 167 2.58 0.78 -10.44
CA VAL A 167 1.22 0.47 -10.85
C VAL A 167 1.23 -0.58 -11.95
N GLY A 168 0.79 -1.79 -11.60
CA GLY A 168 0.52 -2.87 -12.51
C GLY A 168 -0.97 -2.95 -12.85
N ILE A 169 -1.32 -3.26 -14.09
CA ILE A 169 -2.69 -3.60 -14.46
C ILE A 169 -2.79 -5.04 -14.94
N TYR A 170 -3.68 -5.81 -14.32
CA TYR A 170 -4.02 -7.17 -14.75
C TYR A 170 -5.22 -7.10 -15.70
N THR A 171 -5.00 -7.43 -16.97
CA THR A 171 -5.98 -7.16 -18.04
C THR A 171 -6.81 -8.37 -18.44
N HIS A 172 -6.45 -9.57 -17.99
CA HIS A 172 -7.22 -10.76 -18.33
C HIS A 172 -8.64 -10.67 -17.72
N PRO A 173 -9.72 -11.04 -18.46
CA PRO A 173 -11.10 -10.82 -18.02
C PRO A 173 -11.46 -11.43 -16.66
N LYS A 174 -10.77 -12.51 -16.27
CA LYS A 174 -10.96 -13.20 -14.97
C LYS A 174 -10.19 -12.56 -13.80
N THR A 175 -9.29 -11.62 -14.05
CA THR A 175 -8.34 -11.06 -13.08
C THR A 175 -8.20 -9.54 -13.25
N GLN A 176 -9.32 -8.81 -13.32
CA GLN A 176 -9.30 -7.36 -13.55
C GLN A 176 -9.07 -6.56 -12.27
N PHE A 177 -7.83 -6.49 -11.79
CA PHE A 177 -7.43 -5.66 -10.65
C PHE A 177 -6.16 -4.88 -10.97
N ILE A 178 -5.78 -3.96 -10.08
CA ILE A 178 -4.49 -3.28 -10.15
C ILE A 178 -3.57 -3.78 -9.06
N HIS A 179 -2.28 -3.79 -9.34
CA HIS A 179 -1.22 -3.80 -8.33
C HIS A 179 -0.81 -2.36 -8.06
N LEU A 180 -0.76 -2.00 -6.79
CA LEU A 180 -0.22 -0.74 -6.33
C LEU A 180 0.88 -1.04 -5.32
N ASP A 181 2.02 -0.37 -5.44
CA ASP A 181 3.08 -0.50 -4.44
C ASP A 181 3.87 0.80 -4.24
N VAL A 182 4.50 0.93 -3.08
CA VAL A 182 5.37 2.06 -2.75
C VAL A 182 6.83 1.77 -3.12
N ARG A 183 7.48 2.73 -3.78
CA ARG A 183 8.85 2.60 -4.29
C ARG A 183 9.48 3.96 -4.57
N ASP A 184 10.79 4.08 -4.49
CA ASP A 184 11.48 5.37 -4.73
C ASP A 184 11.36 5.88 -6.17
N ARG A 185 11.26 4.96 -7.12
CA ARG A 185 11.12 5.27 -8.55
C ARG A 185 9.86 4.64 -9.10
N SER A 186 8.95 5.44 -9.61
CA SER A 186 7.73 4.95 -10.23
C SER A 186 8.00 3.97 -11.36
N PHE A 187 7.16 2.94 -11.48
CA PHE A 187 7.27 2.00 -12.59
C PHE A 187 5.92 1.37 -12.88
N HIS A 188 5.55 1.33 -14.15
CA HIS A 188 4.23 0.93 -14.59
C HIS A 188 4.32 -0.23 -15.58
N TRP A 189 3.42 -1.19 -15.46
CA TRP A 189 3.40 -2.37 -16.32
C TRP A 189 1.99 -2.89 -16.56
N LEU A 190 1.88 -3.73 -17.58
CA LEU A 190 0.69 -4.50 -17.90
C LEU A 190 1.01 -5.99 -17.75
N ASP A 191 0.09 -6.71 -17.15
CA ASP A 191 0.08 -8.16 -17.05
C ASP A 191 -1.19 -8.74 -17.68
N GLY A 192 -0.99 -9.54 -18.74
CA GLY A 192 -2.06 -10.23 -19.46
C GLY A 192 -2.31 -11.67 -18.99
N SER A 193 -1.65 -12.11 -17.92
CA SER A 193 -1.66 -13.50 -17.46
C SER A 193 -3.08 -14.00 -17.17
N PRO A 194 -3.51 -15.14 -17.75
CA PRO A 194 -4.70 -15.83 -17.29
C PRO A 194 -4.45 -16.47 -15.91
N PRO A 195 -5.51 -16.85 -15.17
CA PRO A 195 -5.37 -17.57 -13.91
C PRO A 195 -4.47 -18.81 -14.07
N GLY A 196 -3.48 -18.96 -13.20
CA GLY A 196 -2.57 -20.11 -13.17
C GLY A 196 -1.43 -20.10 -14.20
N ALA A 197 -1.35 -19.09 -15.07
CA ALA A 197 -0.22 -18.94 -15.99
C ALA A 197 0.57 -17.66 -15.69
N ARG A 198 1.77 -17.57 -16.25
CA ARG A 198 2.60 -16.37 -16.20
C ARG A 198 2.81 -15.84 -17.62
N TRP A 199 2.62 -14.55 -17.80
CA TRP A 199 2.98 -13.81 -19.00
C TRP A 199 4.17 -12.90 -18.73
N ARG A 200 4.90 -12.56 -19.78
CA ARG A 200 5.94 -11.55 -19.67
C ARG A 200 5.28 -10.20 -19.43
N GLU A 201 5.55 -9.61 -18.27
CA GLU A 201 5.14 -8.25 -17.96
C GLU A 201 5.63 -7.29 -19.04
N ARG A 202 4.73 -6.39 -19.47
CA ARG A 202 5.06 -5.34 -20.43
C ARG A 202 5.15 -4.02 -19.70
N ARG A 203 6.37 -3.50 -19.57
CA ARG A 203 6.61 -2.14 -19.09
C ARG A 203 5.85 -1.13 -19.94
N LEU A 204 5.21 -0.16 -19.30
CA LEU A 204 4.58 0.99 -19.94
C LEU A 204 5.56 2.16 -19.94
N ALA A 205 5.63 2.88 -21.05
CA ALA A 205 6.44 4.10 -21.15
C ALA A 205 5.85 5.20 -20.26
N ASP A 206 6.73 5.94 -19.58
CA ASP A 206 6.34 7.05 -18.70
C ASP A 206 7.42 8.14 -18.73
N PRO A 207 7.42 9.00 -19.76
CA PRO A 207 8.39 10.09 -19.88
C PRO A 207 8.31 11.10 -18.73
N ALA A 208 7.14 11.23 -18.09
CA ALA A 208 6.92 12.15 -16.97
C ALA A 208 7.47 11.64 -15.64
N GLN A 209 7.93 10.38 -15.58
CA GLN A 209 8.41 9.74 -14.35
C GLN A 209 9.42 10.61 -13.57
N PRO A 210 10.56 11.07 -14.14
CA PRO A 210 11.58 11.74 -13.34
C PRO A 210 11.07 13.02 -12.70
N LYS A 211 10.30 13.82 -13.45
CA LYS A 211 9.69 15.05 -12.95
C LYS A 211 8.66 14.77 -11.86
N ARG A 212 7.81 13.76 -12.04
CA ARG A 212 6.77 13.39 -11.08
C ARG A 212 7.39 12.89 -9.76
N ASP A 213 8.36 11.99 -9.84
CA ASP A 213 9.03 11.41 -8.65
C ASP A 213 9.86 12.45 -7.89
N ALA A 214 10.47 13.40 -8.60
CA ALA A 214 11.22 14.51 -8.01
C ALA A 214 10.31 15.52 -7.30
N ALA A 215 9.08 15.72 -7.79
CA ALA A 215 8.10 16.61 -7.20
C ALA A 215 7.35 16.01 -5.99
N TYR A 216 7.75 14.81 -5.53
CA TYR A 216 7.08 14.17 -4.40
C TYR A 216 7.10 15.02 -3.13
N ALA A 217 5.92 15.17 -2.53
CA ALA A 217 5.70 15.67 -1.19
C ALA A 217 4.58 14.84 -0.55
N SER A 218 4.60 14.67 0.78
CA SER A 218 3.61 13.85 1.51
C SER A 218 2.17 14.34 1.32
N VAL A 219 1.96 15.64 1.15
CA VAL A 219 0.64 16.22 0.81
C VAL A 219 0.04 15.64 -0.48
N LEU A 220 0.89 15.16 -1.40
CA LEU A 220 0.44 14.52 -2.62
C LEU A 220 -0.12 13.11 -2.39
N ASP A 221 0.00 12.53 -1.20
CA ASP A 221 -0.61 11.24 -0.86
C ASP A 221 -2.04 11.40 -0.29
N LEU A 222 -2.46 12.63 0.06
CA LEU A 222 -3.77 12.95 0.61
C LEU A 222 -4.89 12.93 -0.47
N PRO A 223 -6.16 12.76 -0.07
CA PRO A 223 -7.32 12.96 -0.94
C PRO A 223 -7.30 14.34 -1.59
N GLU A 224 -7.83 14.45 -2.82
CA GLU A 224 -7.85 15.73 -3.54
C GLU A 224 -8.56 16.85 -2.77
N SER A 225 -9.56 16.51 -1.96
CA SER A 225 -10.27 17.47 -1.11
C SER A 225 -9.40 18.11 -0.02
N ALA A 226 -8.21 17.58 0.25
CA ALA A 226 -7.26 18.17 1.19
C ALA A 226 -6.45 19.34 0.59
N ALA A 227 -6.54 19.55 -0.73
CA ALA A 227 -5.89 20.65 -1.43
C ALA A 227 -6.81 21.87 -1.63
N ASP A 228 -8.09 21.75 -1.27
CA ASP A 228 -9.11 22.80 -1.29
C ASP A 228 -9.22 23.50 0.07
#